data_AF-A0A958F2J1-F1
#
_entry.id   AF-A0A958F2J1-F1
#
_cell.length_a   1.000
_cell.length_b   1.000
_cell.length_c   1.000
_cell.angle_alpha   90.00
_cell.angle_beta   90.00
_cell.angle_gamma   90.00
#
_symmetry.space_group_name_H-M   'P 1'
#
loop_
_entity.id
_entity.type
_entity.pdbx_description
1 polymer ?
#
loop_
_entity_poly.entity_id
_entity_poly.type
_entity_poly.pdbx_seq_one_letter_code
_entity_poly.pdbx_strand_id
1 'polypeptide(L)'
;RLTELQTRRINKETRLEVVREQLRQAIDISIPNTESSESPSRVSHITRLKNEILNLEIERQRLLQEYTPQYVEVINIEQQIEAARQQITREVQQIVREEASSLQALQAEEKILRDLMQRTRQEISGLAQREYELAQLSRGIEDTREIYSILLKQREEARISLAKLQEDVKIKVINPAVAGVNPVSPNKKLNVLLAILFGLIGGVGLAVGMERMKDKG
;
A
#
# COMPACT_ATOMS: atom_id res chain seq x y z
N ARG A 1 9.18 24.81 -2.38
CA ARG A 1 10.33 24.51 -1.48
C ARG A 1 11.52 23.93 -2.26
N LEU A 2 11.44 22.71 -2.82
CA LEU A 2 12.57 22.15 -3.61
C LEU A 2 12.92 23.00 -4.85
N THR A 3 11.92 23.41 -5.63
CA THR A 3 12.13 24.27 -6.82
C THR A 3 12.77 25.60 -6.46
N GLU A 4 12.35 26.21 -5.34
CA GLU A 4 12.91 27.47 -4.87
C GLU A 4 14.38 27.30 -4.45
N LEU A 5 14.70 26.21 -3.76
CA LEU A 5 16.07 25.87 -3.37
C LEU A 5 16.95 25.62 -4.61
N GLN A 6 16.43 24.92 -5.63
CA GLN A 6 17.12 24.71 -6.90
C GLN A 6 17.38 26.02 -7.64
N THR A 7 16.39 26.92 -7.71
CA THR A 7 16.57 28.25 -8.29
C THR A 7 17.65 29.03 -7.55
N ARG A 8 17.63 29.03 -6.20
CA ARG A 8 18.66 29.68 -5.39
C ARG A 8 20.05 29.11 -5.66
N ARG A 9 20.17 27.78 -5.74
CA ARG A 9 21.41 27.07 -6.05
C ARG A 9 21.95 27.45 -7.43
N ILE A 10 21.11 27.38 -8.47
CA ILE A 10 21.49 27.69 -9.86
C ILE A 10 21.95 29.15 -9.96
N ASN A 11 21.17 30.09 -9.42
CA ASN A 11 21.55 31.50 -9.45
C ASN A 11 22.90 31.75 -8.77
N LYS A 12 23.17 31.05 -7.65
CA LYS A 12 24.43 31.15 -6.92
C LYS A 12 25.60 30.54 -7.69
N GLU A 13 25.38 29.39 -8.32
CA GLU A 13 26.35 28.70 -9.17
C GLU A 13 26.73 29.55 -10.39
N THR A 14 25.75 30.08 -11.12
CA THR A 14 25.99 30.98 -12.27
C THR A 14 26.76 32.23 -11.84
N ARG A 15 26.41 32.85 -10.70
CA ARG A 15 27.14 34.02 -10.19
C ARG A 15 28.60 33.69 -9.88
N LEU A 16 28.85 32.57 -9.22
CA LEU A 16 30.20 32.14 -8.88
C LEU A 16 31.06 31.88 -10.12
N GLU A 17 30.44 31.32 -11.16
CA GLU A 17 31.09 31.10 -12.46
C GLU A 17 31.45 32.42 -13.14
N VAL A 18 30.54 33.40 -13.18
CA VAL A 18 30.81 34.74 -13.73
C VAL A 18 31.96 35.43 -12.97
N VAL A 19 31.94 35.41 -11.64
CA VAL A 19 33.00 36.04 -10.83
C VAL A 19 34.36 35.35 -11.04
N ARG A 20 34.37 34.02 -11.13
CA ARG A 20 35.61 33.26 -11.41
C ARG A 20 36.17 33.57 -12.79
N GLU A 21 35.31 33.73 -13.79
CA GLU A 21 35.73 34.07 -15.15
C GLU A 21 36.26 35.51 -15.22
N GLN A 22 35.62 36.46 -14.55
CA GLN A 22 36.13 37.83 -14.43
C GLN A 22 37.49 37.92 -13.73
N LEU A 23 37.70 37.11 -12.68
CA LEU A 23 39.00 37.01 -12.01
C LEU A 23 40.10 36.46 -12.94
N ARG A 24 39.76 35.51 -13.82
CA ARG A 24 40.71 34.97 -14.81
C ARG A 24 41.10 35.98 -15.87
N GLN A 25 40.18 36.86 -16.25
CA GLN A 25 40.40 37.88 -17.28
C GLN A 25 41.13 39.13 -16.76
N ALA A 26 41.44 39.22 -15.46
CA ALA A 26 42.34 40.18 -14.81
C ALA A 26 42.08 41.70 -15.02
N ILE A 27 41.05 42.11 -15.77
CA ILE A 27 41.01 43.48 -16.32
C ILE A 27 39.90 44.36 -15.72
N ASP A 28 38.78 43.83 -15.25
CA ASP A 28 37.80 44.66 -14.53
C ASP A 28 36.90 43.77 -13.69
N ILE A 29 37.13 43.76 -12.37
CA ILE A 29 36.29 43.01 -11.45
C ILE A 29 35.02 43.82 -11.24
N SER A 30 34.14 43.86 -12.25
CA SER A 30 32.79 44.39 -12.10
C SER A 30 31.98 43.36 -11.32
N ILE A 31 32.08 43.40 -9.99
CA ILE A 31 31.17 42.68 -9.11
C ILE A 31 29.82 43.34 -9.34
N PRO A 32 28.85 42.66 -9.97
CA PRO A 32 27.55 43.26 -10.14
C PRO A 32 27.02 43.60 -8.75
N ASN A 33 26.73 44.89 -8.54
CA ASN A 33 26.01 45.40 -7.38
C ASN A 33 24.57 44.90 -7.46
N THR A 34 24.37 43.60 -7.32
CA THR A 34 23.06 43.00 -7.15
C THR A 34 22.88 42.79 -5.66
N GLU A 35 21.74 43.25 -5.14
CA GLU A 35 21.31 43.28 -3.73
C GLU A 35 21.37 41.91 -3.00
N SER A 36 21.79 40.85 -3.68
CA SER A 36 21.87 39.46 -3.23
C SER A 36 23.30 38.99 -2.92
N SER A 37 24.29 39.90 -2.82
CA SER A 37 25.57 39.55 -2.20
C SER A 37 25.35 39.37 -0.69
N GLU A 38 25.60 38.17 -0.17
CA GLU A 38 25.52 37.87 1.27
C GLU A 38 26.55 38.67 2.10
N SER A 39 27.44 39.43 1.45
CA SER A 39 28.47 40.25 2.08
C SER A 39 28.47 41.72 1.62
N PRO A 40 27.43 42.53 1.96
CA PRO A 40 27.32 43.94 1.56
C PRO A 40 28.51 44.79 2.02
N SER A 41 29.07 44.48 3.18
CA SER A 41 30.23 45.18 3.76
C SER A 41 31.52 44.95 2.99
N ARG A 42 31.72 43.75 2.41
CA ARG A 42 32.89 43.47 1.56
C ARG A 42 32.77 44.15 0.21
N VAL A 43 31.57 44.14 -0.38
CA VAL A 43 31.31 44.84 -1.64
C VAL A 43 31.54 46.35 -1.48
N SER A 44 31.07 46.95 -0.38
CA SER A 44 31.35 48.37 -0.12
C SER A 44 32.83 48.66 0.16
N HIS A 45 33.57 47.72 0.78
CA HIS A 45 35.02 47.84 0.93
C HIS A 45 35.73 47.83 -0.43
N ILE A 46 35.36 46.92 -1.33
CA ILE A 46 35.92 46.85 -2.68
C ILE A 46 35.62 48.13 -3.46
N THR A 47 34.40 48.67 -3.38
CA THR A 47 34.05 49.95 -4.02
C THR A 47 34.90 51.11 -3.49
N ARG A 48 35.18 51.15 -2.18
CA ARG A 48 36.09 52.15 -1.60
C ARG A 48 37.51 52.01 -2.16
N LEU A 49 38.06 50.80 -2.20
CA LEU A 49 39.40 50.53 -2.76
C LEU A 49 39.47 50.87 -4.26
N LYS A 50 38.41 50.64 -5.03
CA LYS A 50 38.34 51.05 -6.44
C LYS A 50 38.41 52.56 -6.60
N ASN A 51 37.68 53.31 -5.77
CA ASN A 51 37.72 54.77 -5.79
C ASN A 51 39.10 55.30 -5.37
N GLU A 52 39.75 54.63 -4.41
CA GLU A 52 41.12 54.95 -4.00
C GLU A 52 42.12 54.73 -5.15
N ILE A 53 42.05 53.58 -5.84
CA ILE A 53 42.85 53.30 -7.04
C ILE A 53 42.63 54.37 -8.10
N LEU A 54 41.38 54.75 -8.38
CA LEU A 54 41.07 55.78 -9.37
C LEU A 54 41.73 57.12 -9.01
N ASN A 55 41.68 57.53 -7.75
CA ASN A 55 42.32 58.77 -7.29
C ASN A 55 43.85 58.69 -7.41
N LEU A 56 44.45 57.55 -7.05
CA LEU A 56 45.89 57.32 -7.19
C LEU A 56 46.32 57.29 -8.66
N GLU A 57 45.52 56.72 -9.55
CA GLU A 57 45.77 56.71 -10.99
C GLU A 57 45.73 58.12 -11.58
N ILE A 58 44.75 58.95 -11.17
CA ILE A 58 44.70 60.37 -11.57
C ILE A 58 45.94 61.12 -11.09
N GLU A 59 46.35 60.93 -9.83
CA GLU A 59 47.53 61.60 -9.27
C GLU A 59 48.83 61.14 -9.94
N ARG A 60 48.94 59.85 -10.26
CA ARG A 60 50.05 59.29 -11.05
C ARG A 60 50.13 59.96 -12.43
N GLN A 61 48.99 60.08 -13.13
CA GLN A 61 48.95 60.75 -14.45
C GLN A 61 49.36 62.22 -14.34
N ARG A 62 48.98 62.90 -13.26
CA ARG A 62 49.41 64.27 -12.99
C ARG A 62 50.92 64.36 -12.79
N LEU A 63 51.51 63.51 -11.96
CA LEU A 63 52.97 63.48 -11.73
C LEU A 63 53.74 63.14 -13.01
N LEU A 64 53.22 62.25 -13.85
CA LEU A 64 53.87 61.86 -15.11
C LEU A 64 53.88 62.97 -16.19
N GLN A 65 53.09 64.04 -16.02
CA GLN A 65 53.17 65.21 -16.89
C GLN A 65 54.42 66.06 -16.59
N GLU A 66 54.89 66.04 -15.34
CA GLU A 66 56.00 66.87 -14.86
C GLU A 66 57.29 66.07 -14.61
N TYR A 67 57.16 64.78 -14.28
CA TYR A 67 58.26 63.91 -13.83
C TYR A 67 58.35 62.62 -14.64
N THR A 68 59.51 61.96 -14.57
CA THR A 68 59.75 60.67 -15.22
C THR A 68 59.20 59.51 -14.38
N PRO A 69 58.95 58.33 -14.99
CA PRO A 69 58.50 57.14 -14.26
C PRO A 69 59.45 56.65 -13.16
N GLN A 70 60.73 57.04 -13.18
CA GLN A 70 61.70 56.68 -12.13
C GLN A 70 61.69 57.63 -10.93
N TYR A 71 60.86 58.67 -10.94
CA TYR A 71 60.71 59.58 -9.82
C TYR A 71 60.11 58.87 -8.60
N VAL A 72 60.63 59.13 -7.40
CA VAL A 72 60.32 58.37 -6.17
C VAL A 72 58.83 58.39 -5.87
N GLU A 73 58.16 59.53 -6.07
CA GLU A 73 56.74 59.71 -5.80
C GLU A 73 55.87 58.93 -6.78
N VAL A 74 56.28 58.81 -8.06
CA VAL A 74 55.59 57.98 -9.05
C VAL A 74 55.67 56.50 -8.66
N ILE A 75 56.85 56.05 -8.24
CA ILE A 75 57.07 54.67 -7.75
C ILE A 75 56.21 54.39 -6.52
N ASN A 76 56.16 55.32 -5.56
CA ASN A 76 55.35 55.19 -4.36
C ASN A 76 53.85 55.08 -4.68
N ILE A 77 53.34 55.88 -5.62
CA ILE A 77 51.94 55.79 -6.06
C ILE A 77 51.67 54.46 -6.77
N GLU A 78 52.57 54.01 -7.64
CA GLU A 78 52.44 52.69 -8.30
C GLU A 78 52.39 51.56 -7.26
N GLN A 79 53.23 51.61 -6.23
CA GLN A 79 53.19 50.63 -5.13
C GLN A 79 51.87 50.70 -4.34
N GLN A 80 51.30 51.88 -4.12
CA GLN A 80 50.00 52.03 -3.46
C GLN A 80 48.86 51.45 -4.33
N ILE A 81 48.88 51.70 -5.65
CA ILE A 81 47.93 51.12 -6.60
C ILE A 81 48.01 49.58 -6.55
N GLU A 82 49.22 49.02 -6.63
CA GLU A 82 49.41 47.57 -6.56
C GLU A 82 48.98 46.97 -5.22
N ALA A 83 49.29 47.64 -4.11
CA ALA A 83 48.82 47.21 -2.79
C ALA A 83 47.28 47.19 -2.70
N ALA A 84 46.61 48.22 -3.21
CA ALA A 84 45.15 48.29 -3.26
C ALA A 84 44.56 47.21 -4.19
N ARG A 85 45.17 46.95 -5.36
CA ARG A 85 44.78 45.85 -6.26
C ARG A 85 44.90 44.48 -5.60
N GLN A 86 45.96 44.25 -4.83
CA GLN A 86 46.13 43.02 -4.05
C GLN A 86 45.08 42.89 -2.93
N GLN A 87 44.72 43.99 -2.26
CA GLN A 87 43.63 43.99 -1.27
C GLN A 87 42.28 43.63 -1.90
N ILE A 88 41.93 44.22 -3.05
CA ILE A 88 40.72 43.85 -3.79
C ILE A 88 40.73 42.35 -4.13
N THR A 89 41.85 41.85 -4.66
CA THR A 89 41.98 40.43 -5.01
C THR A 89 41.73 39.51 -3.82
N ARG A 90 42.26 39.86 -2.64
CA ARG A 90 42.02 39.11 -1.39
C ARG A 90 40.56 39.12 -0.97
N GLU A 91 39.90 40.28 -1.02
CA GLU A 91 38.48 40.41 -0.68
C GLU A 91 37.60 39.61 -1.65
N VAL A 92 37.87 39.65 -2.95
CA VAL A 92 37.11 38.90 -3.95
C VAL A 92 37.31 37.39 -3.76
N GLN A 93 38.54 36.93 -3.51
CA GLN A 93 38.78 35.52 -3.20
C GLN A 93 38.03 35.08 -1.94
N GLN A 94 37.91 35.96 -0.94
CA GLN A 94 37.14 35.67 0.26
C GLN A 94 35.64 35.55 -0.04
N ILE A 95 35.08 36.45 -0.85
CA ILE A 95 33.68 36.36 -1.32
C ILE A 95 33.47 35.03 -2.07
N VAL A 96 34.36 34.67 -3.00
CA VAL A 96 34.27 33.41 -3.75
C VAL A 96 34.29 32.19 -2.83
N ARG A 97 35.11 32.20 -1.77
CA ARG A 97 35.14 31.12 -0.77
C ARG A 97 33.83 31.04 0.03
N GLU A 98 33.33 32.17 0.50
CA GLU A 98 32.06 32.26 1.26
C GLU A 98 30.88 31.77 0.40
N GLU A 99 30.79 32.24 -0.84
CA GLU A 99 29.77 31.85 -1.82
C GLU A 99 29.85 30.35 -2.16
N ALA A 100 31.05 29.80 -2.36
CA ALA A 100 31.26 28.37 -2.62
C ALA A 100 30.84 27.50 -1.43
N SER A 101 31.19 27.90 -0.20
CA SER A 101 30.78 27.21 1.03
C SER A 101 29.25 27.21 1.17
N SER A 102 28.61 28.34 0.91
CA SER A 102 27.16 28.45 0.99
C SER A 102 26.44 27.67 -0.13
N LEU A 103 27.03 27.59 -1.33
CA LEU A 103 26.56 26.71 -2.40
C LEU A 103 26.61 25.23 -1.99
N GLN A 104 27.70 24.79 -1.34
CA GLN A 104 27.81 23.43 -0.82
C GLN A 104 26.73 23.12 0.23
N ALA A 105 26.42 24.07 1.11
CA ALA A 105 25.35 23.93 2.09
C ALA A 105 23.98 23.75 1.41
N LEU A 106 23.68 24.57 0.39
CA LEU A 106 22.44 24.44 -0.40
C LEU A 106 22.37 23.09 -1.12
N GLN A 107 23.47 22.61 -1.70
CA GLN A 107 23.52 21.29 -2.33
C GLN A 107 23.25 20.15 -1.33
N ALA A 108 23.79 20.25 -0.13
CA ALA A 108 23.54 19.27 0.94
C ALA A 108 22.07 19.28 1.38
N GLU A 109 21.48 20.47 1.56
CA GLU A 109 20.06 20.63 1.90
C GLU A 109 19.15 20.06 0.80
N GLU A 110 19.45 20.34 -0.48
CA GLU A 110 18.70 19.77 -1.61
C GLU A 110 18.71 18.24 -1.57
N LYS A 111 19.89 17.65 -1.32
CA LYS A 111 20.07 16.20 -1.26
C LYS A 111 19.24 15.59 -0.13
N ILE A 112 19.30 16.17 1.07
CA ILE A 112 18.51 15.73 2.23
C ILE A 112 17.01 15.79 1.91
N LEU A 113 16.55 16.90 1.32
CA LEU A 113 15.15 17.07 1.00
C LEU A 113 14.67 16.08 -0.07
N ARG A 114 15.51 15.80 -1.09
CA ARG A 114 15.23 14.81 -2.12
C ARG A 114 15.13 13.40 -1.54
N ASP A 115 16.06 13.02 -0.67
CA ASP A 115 16.07 11.72 -0.01
C ASP A 115 14.84 11.55 0.90
N LEU A 116 14.47 12.59 1.64
CA LEU A 116 13.25 12.60 2.45
C LEU A 116 12.00 12.41 1.59
N MET A 117 11.88 13.15 0.48
CA MET A 117 10.75 13.01 -0.44
C MET A 117 10.65 11.59 -1.01
N GLN A 118 11.78 10.97 -1.35
CA GLN A 118 11.81 9.60 -1.86
C GLN A 118 11.37 8.59 -0.79
N ARG A 119 11.86 8.72 0.44
CA ARG A 119 11.46 7.86 1.57
C ARG A 119 9.97 7.99 1.87
N THR A 120 9.47 9.22 2.01
CA THR A 120 8.04 9.47 2.25
C THR A 120 7.18 8.91 1.12
N ARG A 121 7.62 9.02 -0.13
CA ARG A 121 6.90 8.41 -1.26
C ARG A 121 6.83 6.88 -1.16
N GLN A 122 7.91 6.23 -0.75
CA GLN A 122 7.93 4.79 -0.53
C GLN A 122 7.04 4.38 0.65
N GLU A 123 7.06 5.13 1.75
CA GLU A 123 6.20 4.91 2.91
C GLU A 123 4.72 5.05 2.55
N ILE A 124 4.34 6.09 1.81
CA ILE A 124 2.96 6.29 1.34
C ILE A 124 2.52 5.14 0.43
N SER A 125 3.39 4.71 -0.50
CA SER A 125 3.08 3.58 -1.37
C SER A 125 2.90 2.28 -0.58
N GLY A 126 3.74 2.04 0.43
CA GLY A 126 3.63 0.88 1.30
C GLY A 126 2.39 0.92 2.19
N LEU A 127 2.01 2.11 2.67
CA LEU A 127 0.78 2.31 3.44
C LEU A 127 -0.46 2.03 2.58
N ALA A 128 -0.51 2.57 1.36
CA ALA A 128 -1.61 2.33 0.43
C ALA A 128 -1.81 0.83 0.13
N GLN A 129 -0.71 0.09 -0.03
CA GLN A 129 -0.76 -1.36 -0.21
C GLN A 129 -1.33 -2.09 1.02
N ARG A 130 -0.91 -1.69 2.23
CA ARG A 130 -1.44 -2.25 3.49
C ARG A 130 -2.91 -1.93 3.70
N GLU A 131 -3.35 -0.71 3.37
CA GLU A 131 -4.77 -0.32 3.42
C GLU A 131 -5.60 -1.17 2.46
N TYR A 132 -5.09 -1.42 1.25
CA TYR A 132 -5.74 -2.30 0.28
C TYR A 132 -5.87 -3.73 0.79
N GLU A 133 -4.79 -4.30 1.33
CA GLU A 133 -4.78 -5.65 1.91
C GLU A 133 -5.72 -5.76 3.11
N LEU A 134 -5.74 -4.76 3.99
CA LEU A 134 -6.64 -4.71 5.13
C LEU A 134 -8.10 -4.63 4.68
N ALA A 135 -8.41 -3.86 3.64
CA ALA A 135 -9.76 -3.78 3.07
C ALA A 135 -10.19 -5.10 2.42
N GLN A 136 -9.28 -5.85 1.80
CA GLN A 136 -9.59 -7.20 1.32
C GLN A 136 -9.85 -8.18 2.46
N LEU A 137 -8.97 -8.21 3.47
CA LEU A 137 -9.12 -9.10 4.61
C LEU A 137 -10.42 -8.82 5.38
N SER A 138 -10.75 -7.55 5.57
CA SER A 138 -12.00 -7.12 6.23
C SER A 138 -13.24 -7.59 5.47
N ARG A 139 -13.23 -7.51 4.14
CA ARG A 139 -14.29 -8.07 3.30
C ARG A 139 -14.40 -9.58 3.44
N GLY A 140 -13.27 -10.31 3.37
CA GLY A 140 -13.28 -11.76 3.55
C GLY A 140 -13.80 -12.21 4.92
N ILE A 141 -13.50 -11.45 5.99
CA ILE A 141 -14.06 -11.70 7.33
C ILE A 141 -15.58 -11.51 7.32
N GLU A 142 -16.08 -10.44 6.69
CA GLU A 142 -17.51 -10.14 6.63
C GLU A 142 -18.27 -11.20 5.80
N ASP A 143 -17.77 -11.56 4.62
CA ASP A 143 -18.34 -12.61 3.77
C ASP A 143 -18.41 -13.96 4.52
N THR A 144 -17.33 -14.31 5.23
CA THR A 144 -17.27 -15.56 6.01
C THR A 144 -18.26 -15.53 7.18
N ARG A 145 -18.42 -14.38 7.85
CA ARG A 145 -19.39 -14.19 8.93
C ARG A 145 -20.82 -14.32 8.41
N GLU A 146 -21.11 -13.77 7.24
CA GLU A 146 -22.41 -13.88 6.59
C GLU A 146 -22.74 -15.34 6.25
N ILE A 147 -21.82 -16.04 5.58
CA ILE A 147 -21.98 -17.48 5.25
C ILE A 147 -22.17 -18.31 6.53
N TYR A 148 -21.35 -18.08 7.55
CA TYR A 148 -21.47 -18.79 8.83
C TYR A 148 -22.86 -18.60 9.46
N SER A 149 -23.38 -17.37 9.43
CA SER A 149 -24.71 -17.05 9.96
C SER A 149 -25.83 -17.75 9.19
N ILE A 150 -25.71 -17.83 7.86
CA ILE A 150 -26.65 -18.58 6.99
C ILE A 150 -26.62 -20.08 7.33
N LEU A 151 -25.43 -20.68 7.42
CA LEU A 151 -25.29 -22.11 7.74
C LEU A 151 -25.82 -22.42 9.14
N LEU A 152 -25.57 -21.55 10.12
CA LEU A 152 -26.11 -21.69 11.47
C LEU A 152 -27.64 -21.68 11.46
N LYS A 153 -28.25 -20.77 10.69
CA LYS A 153 -29.70 -20.69 10.52
C LYS A 153 -30.27 -21.96 9.87
N GLN A 154 -29.68 -22.42 8.76
CA GLN A 154 -30.11 -23.65 8.09
C GLN A 154 -30.01 -24.88 9.01
N ARG A 155 -28.95 -24.98 9.82
CA ARG A 155 -28.79 -26.04 10.81
C ARG A 155 -29.92 -26.02 11.85
N GLU A 156 -30.28 -24.84 12.33
CA GLU A 156 -31.36 -24.69 13.32
C GLU A 156 -32.73 -25.00 12.70
N GLU A 157 -32.99 -24.54 11.48
CA GLU A 157 -34.20 -24.90 10.73
C GLU A 157 -34.31 -26.43 10.51
N ALA A 158 -33.21 -27.09 10.13
CA ALA A 158 -33.16 -28.54 10.00
C ALA A 158 -33.43 -29.25 11.33
N ARG A 159 -32.81 -28.79 12.43
CA ARG A 159 -33.05 -29.33 13.79
C ARG A 159 -34.53 -29.22 14.19
N ILE A 160 -35.15 -28.06 13.98
CA ILE A 160 -36.57 -27.83 14.26
C ILE A 160 -37.43 -28.75 13.39
N SER A 161 -37.10 -28.93 12.11
CA SER A 161 -37.84 -29.81 11.21
C SER A 161 -37.81 -31.28 11.66
N LEU A 162 -36.66 -31.76 12.14
CA LEU A 162 -36.52 -33.12 12.67
C LEU A 162 -37.30 -33.31 13.98
N ALA A 163 -37.29 -32.31 14.86
CA ALA A 163 -38.09 -32.33 16.09
C ALA A 163 -39.60 -32.36 15.78
N LYS A 164 -40.05 -31.57 14.79
CA LYS A 164 -41.44 -31.62 14.31
C LYS A 164 -41.82 -32.97 13.74
N LEU A 165 -40.95 -33.58 12.93
CA LEU A 165 -41.20 -34.94 12.41
C LEU A 165 -41.35 -35.95 13.55
N GLN A 166 -40.56 -35.85 14.63
CA GLN A 166 -40.69 -36.72 15.81
C GLN A 166 -42.00 -36.48 16.59
N GLU A 167 -42.46 -35.23 16.72
CA GLU A 167 -43.77 -34.92 17.33
C GLU A 167 -44.96 -35.37 16.45
N ASP A 168 -44.83 -35.26 15.12
CA ASP A 168 -45.84 -35.69 14.15
C ASP A 168 -45.87 -37.21 13.93
N VAL A 169 -44.91 -37.99 14.48
CA VAL A 169 -45.06 -39.45 14.66
C VAL A 169 -46.02 -39.75 15.83
N LYS A 170 -47.22 -39.15 15.81
CA LYS A 170 -48.40 -39.84 16.32
C LYS A 170 -48.78 -40.82 15.24
N ILE A 171 -48.37 -42.08 15.39
CA ILE A 171 -48.90 -43.20 14.60
C ILE A 171 -50.40 -43.27 14.89
N LYS A 172 -51.20 -42.48 14.17
CA LYS A 172 -52.64 -42.64 14.14
C LYS A 172 -52.87 -43.80 13.20
N VAL A 173 -53.03 -44.99 13.78
CA VAL A 173 -53.52 -46.16 13.06
C VAL A 173 -54.88 -45.79 12.48
N ILE A 174 -54.92 -45.40 11.20
CA ILE A 174 -56.16 -45.22 10.48
C ILE A 174 -56.54 -46.62 9.99
N ASN A 175 -57.50 -47.23 10.68
CA ASN A 175 -58.08 -48.57 10.50
C ASN A 175 -57.25 -49.75 11.05
N PRO A 176 -57.56 -50.25 12.27
CA PRO A 176 -57.29 -51.65 12.56
C PRO A 176 -58.03 -52.53 11.53
N ALA A 177 -57.34 -53.50 10.93
CA ALA A 177 -57.99 -54.47 10.05
C ALA A 177 -59.08 -55.22 10.83
N VAL A 178 -60.35 -55.03 10.44
CA VAL A 178 -61.47 -55.77 11.00
C VAL A 178 -61.37 -57.20 10.50
N ALA A 179 -60.97 -58.13 11.37
CA ALA A 179 -61.10 -59.55 11.09
C ALA A 179 -62.59 -59.87 10.90
N GLY A 180 -62.96 -60.49 9.77
CA GLY A 180 -64.34 -60.84 9.48
C GLY A 180 -64.95 -61.67 10.61
N VAL A 181 -66.15 -61.28 11.04
CA VAL A 181 -66.88 -61.86 12.19
C VAL A 181 -67.36 -63.31 11.92
N ASN A 182 -67.26 -63.76 10.68
CA ASN A 182 -67.72 -65.08 10.25
C ASN A 182 -66.55 -66.06 10.10
N PRO A 183 -66.54 -67.19 10.82
CA PRO A 183 -65.49 -68.19 10.67
C PRO A 183 -65.51 -68.81 9.26
N VAL A 184 -64.42 -68.65 8.52
CA VAL A 184 -64.17 -69.29 7.21
C VAL A 184 -63.64 -70.70 7.46
N SER A 185 -64.42 -71.57 8.11
CA SER A 185 -64.01 -72.95 8.40
C SER A 185 -65.22 -73.90 8.43
N PRO A 186 -65.04 -75.21 8.12
CA PRO A 186 -66.10 -76.05 7.56
C PRO A 186 -67.19 -76.46 8.55
N ASN A 187 -68.38 -76.73 8.02
CA ASN A 187 -69.57 -77.19 8.74
C ASN A 187 -69.34 -78.58 9.37
N LYS A 188 -68.70 -78.64 10.54
CA LYS A 188 -68.36 -79.89 11.25
C LYS A 188 -69.55 -80.84 11.42
N LYS A 189 -70.75 -80.31 11.64
CA LYS A 189 -71.99 -81.10 11.74
C LYS A 189 -72.30 -81.87 10.45
N LEU A 190 -72.15 -81.23 9.29
CA LEU A 190 -72.38 -81.86 7.99
C LEU A 190 -71.37 -82.98 7.75
N ASN A 191 -70.10 -82.73 8.06
CA ASN A 191 -69.03 -83.72 7.88
C ASN A 191 -69.24 -84.95 8.76
N VAL A 192 -69.65 -84.77 10.02
CA VAL A 192 -69.98 -85.90 10.92
C VAL A 192 -71.19 -86.68 10.41
N LEU A 193 -72.24 -85.99 9.95
CA LEU A 193 -73.43 -86.66 9.38
C LEU A 193 -73.08 -87.52 8.16
N LEU A 194 -72.26 -86.98 7.25
CA LEU A 194 -71.79 -87.71 6.07
C LEU A 194 -70.91 -88.91 6.46
N ALA A 195 -70.02 -88.76 7.44
CA ALA A 195 -69.19 -89.86 7.92
C ALA A 195 -70.02 -91.02 8.50
N ILE A 196 -71.07 -90.71 9.28
CA ILE A 196 -71.99 -91.71 9.81
C ILE A 196 -72.74 -92.40 8.66
N LEU A 197 -73.26 -91.64 7.69
CA LEU A 197 -74.01 -92.18 6.57
C LEU A 197 -73.17 -93.13 5.71
N PHE A 198 -71.96 -92.71 5.31
CA PHE A 198 -71.05 -93.54 4.55
C PHE A 198 -70.53 -94.74 5.36
N GLY A 199 -70.33 -94.59 6.66
CA GLY A 199 -69.96 -95.69 7.56
C GLY A 199 -71.05 -96.77 7.64
N LEU A 200 -72.32 -96.38 7.73
CA LEU A 200 -73.45 -97.31 7.75
C LEU A 200 -73.60 -98.05 6.42
N ILE A 201 -73.55 -97.31 5.30
CA ILE A 201 -73.63 -97.90 3.95
C ILE A 201 -72.46 -98.85 3.71
N GLY A 202 -71.23 -98.44 4.05
CA GLY A 202 -70.04 -99.28 3.92
C GLY A 202 -70.07 -100.51 4.82
N GLY A 203 -70.54 -100.37 6.06
CA GLY A 203 -70.68 -101.48 7.01
C GLY A 203 -71.69 -102.52 6.54
N VAL A 204 -72.87 -102.10 6.09
CA VAL A 204 -73.88 -103.01 5.54
C VAL A 204 -73.38 -103.65 4.24
N GLY A 205 -72.74 -102.89 3.37
CA GLY A 205 -72.16 -103.39 2.12
C GLY A 205 -71.09 -104.46 2.35
N LEU A 206 -70.19 -104.24 3.32
CA LEU A 206 -69.18 -105.22 3.71
C LEU A 206 -69.80 -106.47 4.36
N ALA A 207 -70.80 -106.32 5.21
CA ALA A 207 -71.47 -107.45 5.85
C ALA A 207 -72.14 -108.36 4.80
N VAL A 208 -72.90 -107.78 3.87
CA VAL A 208 -73.54 -108.53 2.76
C VAL A 208 -72.49 -109.12 1.81
N GLY A 209 -71.41 -108.38 1.53
CA GLY A 209 -70.30 -108.87 0.70
C GLY A 209 -69.59 -110.08 1.31
N MET A 210 -69.29 -110.02 2.61
CA MET A 210 -68.71 -111.14 3.35
C MET A 210 -69.65 -112.34 3.39
N GLU A 211 -70.96 -112.14 3.56
CA GLU A 211 -71.94 -113.22 3.53
C GLU A 211 -72.04 -113.86 2.14
N ARG A 212 -72.05 -113.07 1.06
CA ARG A 212 -72.00 -113.58 -0.33
C ARG A 212 -70.73 -114.35 -0.66
N MET A 213 -69.59 -114.03 -0.04
CA MET A 213 -68.34 -114.78 -0.21
C MET A 213 -68.33 -116.08 0.60
N LYS A 214 -69.03 -116.11 1.75
CA LYS A 214 -69.14 -117.29 2.61
C LYS A 214 -70.13 -118.34 2.08
N ASP A 215 -71.05 -117.95 1.20
CA ASP A 215 -72.09 -118.80 0.60
C ASP A 215 -71.70 -119.34 -0.81
N LYS A 216 -70.42 -119.23 -1.21
CA LYS A 216 -69.91 -119.68 -2.52
C LYS A 216 -68.61 -120.49 -2.47
N GLY A 217 -68.28 -121.07 -1.31
CA GLY A 217 -67.21 -122.06 -1.11
C GLY A 217 -67.66 -123.12 -0.13
#